data_AF-A0A954LEK6-F1
#
_entry.id   AF-A0A954LEK6-F1
#
_cell.length_a   1.000
_cell.length_b   1.000
_cell.length_c   1.000
_cell.angle_alpha   90.00
_cell.angle_beta   90.00
_cell.angle_gamma   90.00
#
_symmetry.space_group_name_H-M   'P 1'
#
loop_
_entity.id
_entity.type
_entity.pdbx_description
1 polymer ?
#
loop_
_entity_poly.entity_id
_entity_poly.type
_entity_poly.pdbx_seq_one_letter_code
_entity_poly.pdbx_strand_id
1 'polypeptide(L)'
;MTLLPVIENCENCGACCLRTPIPPYQPGEEGRFEIPAERWQQITDRISADQQFDLQPCVWFNRDSRQCECYDIRPQACRDFEIGSDLCRLSRWDERIPDRPIERPHES
;
A
#
# COMPACT_ATOMS: atom_id res chain seq x y z
N MET A 1 9.55 25.19 16.62
CA MET A 1 8.73 24.46 15.63
C MET A 1 9.65 23.48 14.94
N THR A 2 9.57 22.21 15.30
CA THR A 2 10.39 21.16 14.66
C THR A 2 9.72 20.81 13.34
N LEU A 3 10.42 20.98 12.23
CA LEU A 3 9.91 20.59 10.92
C LEU A 3 9.88 19.07 10.82
N LEU A 4 8.78 18.51 10.31
CA LEU A 4 8.68 17.08 10.05
C LEU A 4 9.56 16.70 8.85
N PRO A 5 10.12 15.48 8.83
CA PRO A 5 10.83 14.98 7.66
C PRO A 5 9.96 15.01 6.40
N VAL A 6 10.57 15.39 5.27
CA VAL A 6 9.93 15.35 3.95
C VAL A 6 9.93 13.89 3.46
N ILE A 7 8.76 13.41 3.04
CA ILE A 7 8.59 12.08 2.44
C ILE A 7 8.28 12.31 0.96
N GLU A 8 9.20 11.91 0.09
CA GLU A 8 9.10 12.19 -1.35
C GLU A 8 8.62 10.98 -2.16
N ASN A 9 8.73 9.77 -1.62
CA ASN A 9 8.36 8.54 -2.32
C ASN A 9 7.87 7.43 -1.37
N CYS A 10 7.44 6.30 -1.95
CA CYS A 10 6.95 5.13 -1.23
C CYS A 10 7.99 3.99 -1.15
N GLU A 11 9.27 4.23 -1.47
CA GLU A 11 10.29 3.19 -1.52
C GLU A 11 10.46 2.51 -0.16
N ASN A 12 10.47 1.18 -0.17
CA ASN A 12 10.58 0.33 1.01
C ASN A 12 9.56 0.63 2.14
N CYS A 13 8.44 1.29 1.83
CA CYS A 13 7.49 1.76 2.83
C CYS A 13 6.50 0.64 3.21
N GLY A 14 5.53 0.37 2.34
CA GLY A 14 4.42 -0.55 2.62
C GLY A 14 3.34 0.00 3.55
N ALA A 15 3.44 1.22 4.07
CA ALA A 15 2.56 1.74 5.13
C ALA A 15 1.06 1.64 4.82
N CYS A 16 0.63 2.01 3.61
CA CYS A 16 -0.78 1.88 3.22
C CYS A 16 -1.18 0.42 2.96
N CYS A 17 -0.27 -0.38 2.39
CA CYS A 17 -0.53 -1.77 2.01
C CYS A 17 -0.61 -2.71 3.21
N LEU A 18 0.11 -2.43 4.31
CA LEU A 18 0.08 -3.25 5.52
C LEU A 18 -1.25 -3.17 6.28
N ARG A 19 -2.04 -2.11 6.03
CA ARG A 19 -3.28 -1.81 6.76
C ARG A 19 -4.56 -2.31 6.11
N THR A 20 -4.49 -2.84 4.90
CA THR A 20 -5.66 -3.21 4.12
C THR A 20 -5.43 -4.55 3.42
N PRO A 21 -6.20 -5.61 3.71
CA PRO A 21 -5.95 -6.95 3.14
C PRO A 21 -6.19 -7.05 1.63
N ILE A 22 -7.06 -6.18 1.12
CA ILE A 22 -7.40 -6.06 -0.30
C ILE A 22 -7.34 -4.58 -0.71
N PRO A 23 -7.06 -4.27 -1.98
CA PRO A 23 -7.19 -2.90 -2.47
C PRO A 23 -8.61 -2.36 -2.23
N PRO A 24 -8.76 -1.18 -1.59
CA PRO A 24 -10.04 -0.63 -1.18
C PRO A 24 -10.75 0.05 -2.37
N TYR A 25 -11.22 -0.76 -3.32
CA TYR A 25 -12.05 -0.29 -4.43
C TYR A 25 -13.39 0.24 -3.90
N GLN A 26 -13.82 1.39 -4.42
CA GLN A 26 -15.19 1.87 -4.23
C GLN A 26 -16.14 1.09 -5.15
N PRO A 27 -17.41 0.91 -4.76
CA PRO A 27 -18.40 0.28 -5.64
C PRO A 27 -18.49 0.97 -7.00
N GLY A 28 -18.29 0.22 -8.09
CA GLY A 28 -18.32 0.71 -9.46
C GLY A 28 -16.99 1.29 -9.96
N GLU A 29 -15.95 1.27 -9.13
CA GLU A 29 -14.59 1.62 -9.52
C GLU A 29 -13.89 0.48 -10.27
N GLU A 30 -14.28 -0.77 -10.00
CA GLU A 30 -13.64 -1.97 -10.53
C GLU A 30 -13.72 -2.04 -12.06
N GLY A 31 -14.80 -1.48 -12.63
CA GLY A 31 -15.00 -1.37 -14.08
C GLY A 31 -14.26 -0.21 -14.76
N ARG A 32 -13.59 0.67 -14.00
CA ARG A 32 -12.84 1.83 -14.54
C ARG A 32 -11.37 1.52 -14.81
N PHE A 33 -10.84 0.47 -14.23
CA PHE A 33 -9.46 0.06 -14.40
C PHE A 33 -9.40 -1.24 -15.21
N GLU A 34 -8.52 -1.30 -16.20
CA GLU A 34 -8.15 -2.56 -16.86
C GLU A 34 -7.26 -3.37 -15.91
N ILE A 35 -7.87 -3.94 -14.87
CA ILE A 35 -7.17 -4.79 -13.90
C ILE A 35 -6.87 -6.13 -14.60
N PRO A 36 -5.60 -6.56 -14.70
CA PRO A 36 -5.29 -7.87 -15.26
C PRO A 36 -6.02 -8.98 -14.48
N ALA A 37 -6.49 -10.01 -15.18
CA ALA A 37 -7.27 -11.10 -14.58
C ALA A 37 -6.57 -11.75 -13.38
N GLU A 38 -5.25 -11.89 -13.42
CA GLU A 38 -4.42 -12.36 -12.29
C GLU A 38 -4.57 -11.47 -11.05
N ARG A 39 -4.49 -10.14 -11.22
CA ARG A 39 -4.58 -9.18 -10.12
C ARG A 39 -5.98 -9.13 -9.54
N TRP A 40 -6.99 -9.32 -10.38
CA TRP A 40 -8.37 -9.47 -9.94
C TRP A 40 -8.57 -10.77 -9.15
N GLN A 41 -8.00 -11.87 -9.63
CA GLN A 41 -8.09 -13.18 -8.97
C GLN A 41 -7.54 -13.11 -7.54
N GLN A 42 -6.41 -12.44 -7.33
CA GLN A 42 -5.81 -12.22 -6.01
C GLN A 42 -6.80 -11.56 -5.02
N ILE A 43 -7.58 -10.58 -5.48
CA ILE A 43 -8.62 -9.91 -4.67
C ILE A 43 -9.76 -10.89 -4.35
N THR A 44 -10.27 -11.56 -5.39
CA THR A 44 -11.41 -12.48 -5.23
C THR A 44 -11.08 -13.68 -4.36
N ASP A 45 -9.84 -14.16 -4.40
CA ASP A 45 -9.36 -15.26 -3.53
C ASP A 45 -9.44 -14.84 -2.06
N ARG A 46 -9.00 -13.62 -1.75
CA ARG A 46 -9.04 -13.08 -0.38
C ARG A 46 -10.46 -12.88 0.13
N ILE A 47 -11.35 -12.37 -0.73
CA ILE A 47 -12.78 -12.22 -0.43
C ILE A 47 -13.45 -13.58 -0.21
N SER A 48 -13.18 -14.54 -1.11
CA SER A 48 -13.78 -15.89 -1.06
C SER A 48 -13.31 -16.69 0.15
N ALA A 49 -12.12 -16.39 0.67
CA ALA A 49 -11.60 -16.93 1.92
C ALA A 49 -12.06 -16.18 3.18
N ASP A 50 -12.92 -15.16 3.05
CA ASP A 50 -13.37 -14.24 4.12
C ASP A 50 -12.23 -13.49 4.84
N GLN A 51 -11.11 -13.26 4.14
CA GLN A 51 -9.92 -12.62 4.70
C GLN A 51 -9.84 -11.12 4.41
N GLN A 52 -10.92 -10.53 3.89
CA GLN A 52 -10.99 -9.11 3.52
C GLN A 52 -10.93 -8.15 4.72
N PHE A 53 -11.17 -8.66 5.93
CA PHE A 53 -11.11 -7.91 7.19
C PHE A 53 -10.01 -8.42 8.14
N ASP A 54 -9.20 -9.38 7.70
CA ASP A 54 -8.12 -9.92 8.52
C ASP A 54 -7.01 -8.91 8.76
N LEU A 55 -6.16 -9.15 9.76
CA LEU A 55 -4.92 -8.39 9.97
C LEU A 55 -3.82 -8.91 9.03
N GLN A 56 -4.03 -8.77 7.73
CA GLN A 56 -3.10 -9.19 6.68
C GLN A 56 -2.76 -8.01 5.75
N PRO A 57 -1.53 -7.93 5.22
CA PRO A 57 -1.20 -6.97 4.18
C PRO A 57 -2.01 -7.22 2.91
N CYS A 58 -2.12 -6.16 2.11
CA CYS A 58 -2.76 -6.15 0.81
C CYS A 58 -2.24 -7.30 -0.06
N VAL A 59 -3.14 -7.93 -0.81
CA VAL A 59 -2.79 -8.95 -1.81
C VAL A 59 -1.77 -8.48 -2.85
N TRP A 60 -1.62 -7.17 -3.05
CA TRP A 60 -0.63 -6.57 -3.96
C TRP A 60 0.63 -6.06 -3.28
N PHE A 61 0.79 -6.35 -1.99
CA PHE A 61 1.99 -5.97 -1.26
C PHE A 61 3.11 -7.00 -1.49
N ASN A 62 4.19 -6.57 -2.12
CA ASN A 62 5.40 -7.36 -2.19
C ASN A 62 6.19 -7.21 -0.89
N ARG A 63 6.31 -8.30 -0.12
CA ARG A 63 6.96 -8.27 1.20
C ARG A 63 8.47 -8.06 1.13
N ASP A 64 9.11 -8.50 0.04
CA ASP A 64 10.57 -8.45 -0.12
C ASP A 64 11.02 -7.02 -0.48
N SER A 65 10.43 -6.46 -1.53
CA SER A 65 10.70 -5.08 -2.00
C SER A 65 9.95 -4.01 -1.19
N ARG A 66 9.00 -4.43 -0.34
CA ARG A 66 8.12 -3.57 0.47
C ARG A 66 7.39 -2.51 -0.35
N GLN A 67 7.00 -2.87 -1.57
CA GLN A 67 6.31 -2.01 -2.53
C GLN A 67 4.98 -2.61 -2.99
N CYS A 68 4.11 -1.75 -3.53
CA CYS A 68 2.88 -2.18 -4.17
C CYS A 68 3.18 -2.65 -5.60
N GLU A 69 2.84 -3.89 -5.93
CA GLU A 69 3.04 -4.44 -7.28
C GLU A 69 2.07 -3.90 -8.33
N CYS A 70 1.05 -3.17 -7.90
CA CYS A 70 -0.03 -2.64 -8.72
C CYS A 70 -0.09 -1.11 -8.65
N TYR A 71 1.05 -0.44 -8.46
CA TYR A 71 1.13 1.01 -8.22
C TYR A 71 0.38 1.84 -9.28
N ASP A 72 0.46 1.43 -10.54
CA ASP A 72 -0.13 2.14 -11.68
C ASP A 72 -1.64 1.95 -11.81
N ILE A 73 -2.19 0.87 -11.25
CA ILE A 73 -3.63 0.52 -11.30
C ILE A 73 -4.32 0.64 -9.94
N ARG A 74 -3.67 1.31 -8.98
CA ARG A 74 -4.21 1.54 -7.64
C ARG A 74 -5.62 2.16 -7.68
N PRO A 75 -6.53 1.72 -6.79
CA PRO A 75 -7.81 2.40 -6.60
C PRO A 75 -7.58 3.82 -6.10
N GLN A 76 -8.59 4.66 -6.29
CA GLN A 76 -8.63 6.07 -5.95
C GLN A 76 -8.33 6.28 -4.46
N ALA A 77 -8.89 5.45 -3.57
CA ALA A 77 -8.57 5.51 -2.14
C ALA A 77 -7.06 5.32 -1.85
N CYS A 78 -6.35 4.50 -2.63
CA CYS A 78 -4.90 4.36 -2.52
C CYS A 78 -4.11 5.53 -3.17
N ARG A 79 -4.73 6.29 -4.07
CA ARG A 79 -4.14 7.49 -4.70
C ARG A 79 -4.36 8.74 -3.85
N ASP A 80 -5.52 8.84 -3.24
CA ASP A 80 -5.91 9.92 -2.31
C ASP A 80 -5.07 9.89 -1.03
N PHE A 81 -4.42 8.77 -0.76
CA PHE A 81 -3.41 8.64 0.27
C PHE A 81 -2.15 9.44 -0.13
N GLU A 82 -2.19 10.76 0.12
CA GLU A 82 -1.10 11.68 -0.20
C GLU A 82 0.17 11.34 0.58
N ILE A 83 1.29 11.31 -0.13
CA ILE A 83 2.61 11.04 0.44
C ILE A 83 2.97 12.15 1.44
N GLY A 84 3.34 11.79 2.66
CA GLY A 84 3.70 12.76 3.69
C GLY A 84 2.53 13.42 4.42
N SER A 85 1.29 13.11 4.05
CA SER A 85 0.09 13.48 4.81
C SER A 85 0.09 12.90 6.23
N ASP A 86 -0.77 13.42 7.10
CA ASP A 86 -0.93 12.89 8.46
C ASP A 86 -1.29 11.40 8.47
N LEU A 87 -2.14 10.94 7.54
CA LEU A 87 -2.46 9.52 7.40
C LEU A 87 -1.26 8.69 6.97
N CYS A 88 -0.40 9.21 6.09
CA CYS A 88 0.87 8.59 5.72
C CYS A 88 1.79 8.41 6.92
N ARG A 89 1.97 9.47 7.71
CA ARG A 89 2.84 9.47 8.88
C ARG A 89 2.31 8.57 9.99
N LEU A 90 1.01 8.60 10.25
CA LEU A 90 0.37 7.70 11.21
C LEU A 90 0.54 6.23 10.80
N SER A 91 0.28 5.90 9.53
CA SER A 91 0.45 4.54 9.03
C SER A 91 1.90 4.07 9.10
N ARG A 92 2.86 4.97 8.83
CA ARG A 92 4.29 4.67 9.00
C ARG A 92 4.64 4.43 10.46
N TRP A 93 4.11 5.25 11.37
CA TRP A 93 4.35 5.09 12.80
C TRP A 93 3.80 3.77 13.36
N ASP A 94 2.56 3.42 13.01
CA ASP A 94 1.91 2.15 13.40
C ASP A 94 2.77 0.94 13.01
N GLU A 95 3.33 0.97 11.80
CA GLU A 95 4.14 -0.10 11.21
C GLU A 95 5.64 0.04 11.50
N ARG A 96 6.02 0.99 12.36
CA ARG A 96 7.42 1.30 12.73
C ARG A 96 8.32 1.57 11.51
N ILE A 97 7.76 2.22 10.49
CA ILE A 97 8.42 2.67 9.26
C ILE A 97 8.94 4.10 9.47
N PRO A 98 10.20 4.41 9.18
CA PRO A 98 10.84 5.51 9.86
C PRO A 98 10.77 6.89 9.19
N ASP A 99 9.71 7.49 8.64
CA ASP A 99 9.64 8.86 8.02
C ASP A 99 10.77 9.45 7.11
N ARG A 100 11.91 8.78 6.98
CA ARG A 100 13.07 9.05 6.14
C ARG A 100 13.24 7.88 5.17
N PRO A 101 13.93 8.08 4.04
CA PRO A 101 14.33 6.98 3.16
C PRO A 101 15.06 5.90 3.95
N ILE A 102 14.70 4.64 3.74
CA ILE A 102 15.48 3.52 4.25
C ILE A 102 16.69 3.38 3.33
N GLU A 103 17.87 3.79 3.80
CA GLU A 103 19.13 3.55 3.10
C GLU A 103 19.25 2.05 2.85
N ARG A 104 19.26 1.63 1.57
CA ARG A 104 19.54 0.23 1.23
C ARG A 104 20.99 -0.06 1.65
N PRO A 105 21.28 -1.20 2.29
CA PRO A 105 22.66 -1.61 2.45
C PRO A 105 23.30 -1.66 1.06
N HIS A 106 24.43 -0.98 0.88
CA HIS A 106 25.28 -1.18 -0.29
C HIS A 106 25.75 -2.63 -0.26
N GLU A 107 25.17 -3.49 -1.11
CA GLU A 107 25.78 -4.77 -1.45
C GLU A 107 27.12 -4.45 -2.14
N SER A 108 28.22 -4.82 -1.47
CA SER A 108 29.58 -4.82 -2.01
C SER A 108 29.91 -6.18 -2.61
#